data_AF-A0A948S7Q8-F1
#
_entry.id   AF-A0A948S7Q8-F1
#
_cell.length_a   1.000
_cell.length_b   1.000
_cell.length_c   1.000
_cell.angle_alpha   90.00
_cell.angle_beta   90.00
_cell.angle_gamma   90.00
#
_symmetry.space_group_name_H-M   'P 1'
#
loop_
_entity.id
_entity.type
_entity.pdbx_description
1 polymer ?
#
loop_
_entity_poly.entity_id
_entity_poly.type
_entity_poly.pdbx_seq_one_letter_code
_entity_poly.pdbx_strand_id
1 'polypeptide(L)'
;METPTAKTTAGRISFFIRAWSKSRILSGQPAQGKPRHEGDCDKNVTRAADWRGGAEMLRSRKSLSINLPLLLPLASAVLYAAGAILIKLGISRGANAWAVTFFSNLSMGLLFLPLVFFGRESWNFAPVAWALAASVLFFTGQIATFRSLAAGDVSIATPALASKVVFVALILLAVPENRPDPDLWLAVVLTMGGVILLHRGPRHTRSHPLATLAWALLAAFCFAATDVIIQVAAPRTGFTLFMPVMFGTVAALSFPLLLPHVSRGGAQAGKNAWFWGTAGIVLLAVQLAGVALTIGIFGNATGVNVVYSSRGLWSLILVALLARRLGVTESALDKMTLCSRVAGSVLILAAVILVVL
;
A
#
# COMPACT_ATOMS: atom_id res chain seq x y z
N MET A 1 21.26 17.61 -39.38
CA MET A 1 20.31 18.73 -39.16
C MET A 1 19.42 18.34 -38.00
N GLU A 2 19.43 19.19 -36.98
CA GLU A 2 19.05 18.90 -35.59
C GLU A 2 17.55 18.72 -35.36
N THR A 3 17.24 17.85 -34.40
CA THR A 3 15.94 17.62 -33.79
C THR A 3 15.72 18.57 -32.60
N PRO A 4 14.52 19.15 -32.41
CA PRO A 4 14.23 19.93 -31.22
C PRO A 4 13.51 19.14 -30.13
N THR A 5 14.20 19.09 -28.98
CA THR A 5 13.74 19.47 -27.62
C THR A 5 12.92 18.50 -26.75
N ALA A 6 13.68 17.76 -25.94
CA ALA A 6 13.33 17.20 -24.64
C ALA A 6 13.40 18.26 -23.49
N LYS A 7 12.53 19.27 -23.48
CA LYS A 7 12.54 20.33 -22.43
C LYS A 7 11.39 20.32 -21.43
N THR A 8 10.40 19.44 -21.54
CA THR A 8 9.18 19.51 -20.70
C THR A 8 9.16 18.59 -19.48
N THR A 9 10.08 17.62 -19.36
CA THR A 9 10.09 16.67 -18.23
C THR A 9 11.06 17.07 -17.10
N ALA A 10 12.13 17.81 -17.42
CA ALA A 10 13.11 18.30 -16.43
C ALA A 10 12.55 19.40 -15.51
N GLY A 11 11.58 20.19 -15.99
CA GLY A 11 10.97 21.28 -15.21
C GLY A 11 10.05 20.81 -14.06
N ARG A 12 9.46 19.62 -14.17
CA ARG A 12 8.56 19.07 -13.12
C ARG A 12 9.32 18.43 -11.95
N ILE A 13 10.52 17.91 -12.20
CA ILE A 13 11.38 17.32 -11.15
C ILE A 13 12.11 18.41 -10.36
N SER A 14 12.54 19.50 -11.00
CA SER A 14 13.19 20.62 -10.29
C SER A 14 12.22 21.38 -9.36
N PHE A 15 10.91 21.36 -9.64
CA PHE A 15 9.89 21.92 -8.75
C PHE A 15 9.78 21.15 -7.43
N PHE A 16 9.84 19.81 -7.46
CA PHE A 16 9.83 18.99 -6.25
C PHE A 16 11.11 19.16 -5.41
N ILE A 17 12.28 19.33 -6.04
CA ILE A 17 13.54 19.58 -5.34
C ILE A 17 13.58 21.00 -4.72
N ARG A 18 13.00 22.02 -5.38
CA ARG A 18 12.89 23.38 -4.81
C ARG A 18 11.88 23.46 -3.67
N ALA A 19 10.80 22.69 -3.70
CA ALA A 19 9.86 22.57 -2.59
C ALA A 19 10.51 21.93 -1.35
N TRP A 20 11.43 20.98 -1.55
CA TRP A 20 12.21 20.34 -0.49
C TRP A 20 13.18 21.31 0.21
N SER A 21 13.81 22.23 -0.53
CA SER A 21 14.73 23.24 0.01
C SER A 21 14.03 24.36 0.81
N LYS A 22 12.86 24.84 0.37
CA LYS A 22 12.15 25.95 1.04
C LYS A 22 11.48 25.55 2.36
N SER A 23 11.09 24.29 2.55
CA SER A 23 10.46 23.85 3.82
C SER A 23 11.42 23.77 5.00
N ARG A 24 12.74 23.76 4.75
CA ARG A 24 13.78 23.60 5.79
C ARG A 24 14.27 24.92 6.40
N ILE A 25 13.88 26.07 5.83
CA ILE A 25 14.29 27.41 6.30
C ILE A 25 13.25 28.02 7.27
N LEU A 26 12.04 27.45 7.38
CA LEU A 26 10.96 28.00 8.22
C LEU A 26 10.74 27.25 9.55
N SER A 27 11.66 26.37 9.96
CA SER A 27 11.50 25.55 11.18
C SER A 27 12.69 25.63 12.15
N GLY A 28 13.41 26.77 12.20
CA GLY A 28 14.51 26.93 13.15
C GLY A 28 14.74 28.37 13.63
N GLN A 29 14.26 28.65 14.84
CA GLN A 29 14.73 29.61 15.87
C GLN A 29 13.70 30.68 16.31
N PRO A 30 13.30 30.70 17.60
CA PRO A 30 12.99 31.93 18.30
C PRO A 30 14.20 32.41 19.11
N ALA A 31 14.54 33.68 18.93
CA ALA A 31 15.57 34.40 19.68
C ALA A 31 15.20 34.55 21.16
N GLN A 32 16.19 34.37 22.04
CA GLN A 32 16.10 34.63 23.47
C GLN A 32 16.12 36.15 23.75
N GLY A 33 15.20 36.63 24.59
CA GLY A 33 15.22 37.97 25.18
C GLY A 33 14.57 37.95 26.57
N LYS A 34 15.35 38.29 27.61
CA LYS A 34 14.95 38.40 29.03
C LYS A 34 14.31 39.79 29.35
N PRO A 35 13.73 40.01 30.55
CA PRO A 35 12.49 40.78 30.74
C PRO A 35 12.68 42.18 31.33
N ARG A 36 11.61 43.00 31.33
CA ARG A 36 11.46 44.19 32.19
C ARG A 36 10.06 44.28 32.79
N HIS A 37 10.05 44.74 34.05
CA HIS A 37 8.93 45.01 34.95
C HIS A 37 8.32 46.41 34.73
N GLU A 38 7.00 46.55 34.98
CA GLU A 38 6.24 47.69 35.58
C GLU A 38 4.74 47.36 35.34
N GLY A 39 3.84 47.25 36.34
CA GLY A 39 3.21 48.32 37.16
C GLY A 39 2.33 49.23 36.29
N ASP A 40 1.07 49.60 36.54
CA ASP A 40 0.10 49.50 37.64
C ASP A 40 -1.31 49.79 37.04
N CYS A 41 -2.36 49.64 37.86
CA CYS A 41 -3.79 50.04 37.77
C CYS A 41 -4.28 50.94 36.60
N ASP A 42 -5.48 50.69 36.04
CA ASP A 42 -6.76 51.23 36.56
C ASP A 42 -8.01 50.79 35.76
N LYS A 43 -9.17 51.07 36.34
CA LYS A 43 -10.50 50.48 36.16
C LYS A 43 -11.37 51.02 35.00
N ASN A 44 -12.31 50.15 34.60
CA ASN A 44 -13.73 50.38 34.25
C ASN A 44 -14.16 50.87 32.84
N VAL A 45 -15.31 50.28 32.43
CA VAL A 45 -16.29 50.68 31.39
C VAL A 45 -15.87 50.27 29.96
N THR A 46 -16.53 49.36 29.22
CA THR A 46 -17.98 49.24 28.95
C THR A 46 -18.28 47.88 28.30
N ARG A 47 -19.45 47.32 28.63
CA ARG A 47 -20.15 46.24 27.89
C ARG A 47 -20.18 46.54 26.39
N ALA A 48 -19.46 45.75 25.59
CA ALA A 48 -19.77 45.53 24.20
C ALA A 48 -19.99 44.03 24.02
N ALA A 49 -21.21 43.68 23.60
CA ALA A 49 -21.69 42.33 23.41
C ALA A 49 -20.70 41.48 22.61
N ASP A 50 -20.37 40.33 23.17
CA ASP A 50 -19.38 39.37 22.71
C ASP A 50 -19.87 38.64 21.45
N TRP A 51 -19.76 39.32 20.30
CA TRP A 51 -19.95 38.72 18.97
C TRP A 51 -18.70 37.93 18.50
N ARG A 52 -17.69 37.71 19.36
CA ARG A 52 -16.48 36.94 18.97
C ARG A 52 -16.67 35.42 19.06
N GLY A 53 -17.63 34.93 19.84
CA GLY A 53 -17.90 33.48 19.96
C GLY A 53 -18.44 32.82 18.68
N GLY A 54 -19.18 33.56 17.85
CA GLY A 54 -19.71 33.04 16.57
C GLY A 54 -18.68 32.96 15.44
N ALA A 55 -17.67 33.83 15.47
CA ALA A 55 -16.60 33.88 14.46
C ALA A 55 -15.50 32.83 14.70
N GLU A 56 -15.38 32.30 15.93
CA GLU A 56 -14.54 31.14 16.24
C GLU A 56 -15.24 29.81 15.96
N MET A 57 -16.57 29.74 16.11
CA MET A 57 -17.34 28.52 15.78
C MET A 57 -17.38 28.24 14.26
N LEU A 58 -17.30 29.27 13.43
CA LEU A 58 -17.16 29.13 11.97
C LEU A 58 -15.71 28.92 11.50
N ARG A 59 -14.74 28.98 12.42
CA ARG A 59 -13.32 28.72 12.16
C ARG A 59 -12.91 27.27 12.44
N SER A 60 -13.88 26.40 12.77
CA SER A 60 -13.76 24.94 12.73
C SER A 60 -14.23 24.35 11.40
N ARG A 61 -14.07 25.07 10.28
CA ARG A 61 -13.84 24.36 9.01
C ARG A 61 -12.42 23.80 9.12
N LYS A 62 -12.28 22.53 9.55
CA LYS A 62 -11.14 21.72 9.11
C LYS A 62 -11.07 21.95 7.60
N SER A 63 -10.08 22.71 7.14
CA SER A 63 -9.82 22.81 5.71
C SER A 63 -9.68 21.37 5.25
N LEU A 64 -10.55 20.93 4.34
CA LEU A 64 -10.47 19.61 3.73
C LEU A 64 -9.16 19.56 2.92
N SER A 65 -8.04 19.38 3.61
CA SER A 65 -6.72 19.33 3.02
C SER A 65 -6.54 17.92 2.51
N ILE A 66 -6.91 17.70 1.25
CA ILE A 66 -6.75 16.41 0.58
C ILE A 66 -5.32 15.93 0.77
N ASN A 67 -5.16 14.76 1.40
CA ASN A 67 -3.88 14.11 1.53
C ASN A 67 -3.43 13.58 0.16
N LEU A 68 -2.87 14.47 -0.66
CA LEU A 68 -2.40 14.21 -2.02
C LEU A 68 -1.51 12.94 -2.14
N PRO A 69 -0.64 12.61 -1.15
CA PRO A 69 0.15 11.38 -1.19
C PRO A 69 -0.67 10.08 -1.23
N LEU A 70 -1.90 10.10 -0.73
CA LEU A 70 -2.78 8.92 -0.65
C LEU A 70 -3.56 8.64 -1.95
N LEU A 71 -3.54 9.55 -2.93
CA LEU A 71 -4.07 9.27 -4.26
C LEU A 71 -3.25 8.21 -4.99
N LEU A 72 -1.94 8.12 -4.70
CA LEU A 72 -1.07 7.12 -5.32
C LEU A 72 -1.41 5.68 -4.86
N PRO A 73 -1.58 5.38 -3.56
CA PRO A 73 -2.12 4.10 -3.10
C PRO A 73 -3.50 3.76 -3.68
N LEU A 74 -4.37 4.75 -3.86
CA LEU A 74 -5.68 4.55 -4.47
C LEU A 74 -5.55 4.14 -5.95
N ALA A 75 -4.68 4.80 -6.72
CA ALA A 75 -4.38 4.39 -8.09
C ALA A 75 -3.72 3.00 -8.14
N SER A 76 -2.79 2.72 -7.22
CA SER A 76 -2.19 1.38 -7.07
C SER A 76 -3.23 0.30 -6.77
N ALA A 77 -4.29 0.61 -6.00
CA ALA A 77 -5.37 -0.34 -5.73
C ALA A 77 -6.12 -0.76 -7.01
N VAL A 78 -6.36 0.19 -7.94
CA VAL A 78 -6.96 -0.09 -9.25
C VAL A 78 -6.03 -0.93 -10.12
N LEU A 79 -4.75 -0.54 -10.19
CA LEU A 79 -3.73 -1.27 -10.96
C LEU A 79 -3.55 -2.70 -10.43
N TYR A 80 -3.58 -2.90 -9.10
CA TYR A 80 -3.58 -4.21 -8.48
C TYR A 80 -4.78 -5.03 -8.93
N ALA A 81 -5.98 -4.47 -8.88
CA ALA A 81 -7.19 -5.19 -9.25
C ALA A 81 -7.17 -5.64 -10.73
N ALA A 82 -6.73 -4.76 -11.63
CA ALA A 82 -6.53 -5.10 -13.03
C ALA A 82 -5.43 -6.17 -13.22
N GLY A 83 -4.26 -5.96 -12.60
CA GLY A 83 -3.14 -6.90 -12.67
C GLY A 83 -3.51 -8.29 -12.15
N ALA A 84 -4.23 -8.39 -11.03
CA ALA A 84 -4.69 -9.65 -10.47
C ALA A 84 -5.64 -10.42 -11.41
N ILE A 85 -6.54 -9.71 -12.12
CA ILE A 85 -7.41 -10.33 -13.14
C ILE A 85 -6.55 -10.88 -14.30
N LEU A 86 -5.59 -10.10 -14.79
CA LEU A 86 -4.71 -10.53 -15.89
C LEU A 86 -3.81 -11.71 -15.50
N ILE A 87 -3.29 -11.74 -14.27
CA ILE A 87 -2.57 -12.88 -13.72
C ILE A 87 -3.47 -14.11 -13.67
N LYS A 88 -4.67 -13.98 -13.10
CA LYS A 88 -5.63 -15.10 -13.01
C LYS A 88 -5.95 -15.65 -14.40
N LEU A 89 -6.08 -14.76 -15.38
CA LEU A 89 -6.34 -15.08 -16.77
C LEU A 89 -5.14 -15.77 -17.47
N GLY A 90 -3.92 -15.37 -17.14
CA GLY A 90 -2.70 -16.05 -17.58
C GLY A 90 -2.60 -17.47 -17.00
N ILE A 91 -2.84 -17.60 -15.69
CA ILE A 91 -2.81 -18.89 -14.98
C ILE A 91 -3.91 -19.83 -15.50
N SER A 92 -5.14 -19.34 -15.70
CA SER A 92 -6.23 -20.16 -16.25
C SER A 92 -5.97 -20.64 -17.69
N ARG A 93 -5.02 -20.00 -18.40
CA ARG A 93 -4.58 -20.39 -19.74
C ARG A 93 -3.29 -21.23 -19.73
N GLY A 94 -2.85 -21.67 -18.56
CA GLY A 94 -1.71 -22.59 -18.41
C GLY A 94 -0.41 -21.94 -17.95
N ALA A 95 -0.38 -20.65 -17.59
CA ALA A 95 0.81 -20.07 -16.98
C ALA A 95 1.04 -20.67 -15.58
N ASN A 96 2.27 -21.11 -15.30
CA ASN A 96 2.65 -21.63 -14.00
C ASN A 96 2.66 -20.51 -12.94
N ALA A 97 1.95 -20.67 -11.82
CA ALA A 97 1.89 -19.69 -10.74
C ALA A 97 3.27 -19.40 -10.10
N TRP A 98 4.15 -20.40 -10.02
CA TRP A 98 5.53 -20.20 -9.56
C TRP A 98 6.34 -19.35 -10.54
N ALA A 99 6.09 -19.52 -11.85
CA ALA A 99 6.72 -18.71 -12.88
C ALA A 99 6.23 -17.27 -12.82
N VAL A 100 4.92 -17.06 -12.64
CA VAL A 100 4.35 -15.72 -12.43
C VAL A 100 4.97 -15.04 -11.21
N THR A 101 5.16 -15.77 -10.10
CA THR A 101 5.77 -15.24 -8.88
C THR A 101 7.23 -14.88 -9.10
N PHE A 102 8.00 -15.78 -9.73
CA PHE A 102 9.39 -15.55 -10.10
C PHE A 102 9.57 -14.31 -10.97
N PHE A 103 8.79 -14.20 -12.06
CA PHE A 103 8.87 -13.06 -12.96
C PHE A 103 8.34 -11.77 -12.32
N SER A 104 7.35 -11.85 -11.41
CA SER A 104 6.93 -10.68 -10.62
C SER A 104 8.08 -10.16 -9.76
N ASN A 105 8.80 -11.06 -9.08
CA ASN A 105 9.96 -10.69 -8.26
C ASN A 105 11.07 -10.07 -9.10
N LEU A 106 11.35 -10.63 -10.28
CA LEU A 106 12.31 -10.07 -11.21
C LEU A 106 11.87 -8.68 -11.72
N SER A 107 10.61 -8.52 -12.11
CA SER A 107 10.07 -7.23 -12.57
C SER A 107 10.13 -6.17 -11.48
N MET A 108 9.87 -6.50 -10.21
CA MET A 108 10.02 -5.57 -9.09
C MET A 108 11.49 -5.18 -8.89
N GLY A 109 12.42 -6.15 -8.92
CA GLY A 109 13.86 -5.87 -8.84
C GLY A 109 14.33 -4.95 -9.96
N LEU A 110 13.95 -5.24 -11.22
CA LEU A 110 14.29 -4.42 -12.38
C LEU A 110 13.67 -3.03 -12.33
N LEU A 111 12.45 -2.90 -11.81
CA LEU A 111 11.75 -1.60 -11.71
C LEU A 111 12.45 -0.66 -10.72
N PHE A 112 12.96 -1.19 -9.61
CA PHE A 112 13.65 -0.38 -8.60
C PHE A 112 15.14 -0.19 -8.88
N LEU A 113 15.78 -1.07 -9.66
CA LEU A 113 17.21 -1.03 -9.96
C LEU A 113 17.74 0.35 -10.44
N PRO A 114 17.03 1.11 -11.30
CA PRO A 114 17.51 2.43 -11.75
C PRO A 114 17.72 3.44 -10.62
N LEU A 115 17.09 3.27 -9.45
CA LEU A 115 17.27 4.19 -8.32
C LEU A 115 18.70 4.21 -7.77
N VAL A 116 19.50 3.16 -7.99
CA VAL A 116 20.92 3.09 -7.60
C VAL A 116 21.77 4.21 -8.24
N PHE A 117 21.30 4.78 -9.35
CA PHE A 117 21.96 5.90 -10.03
C PHE A 117 21.59 7.28 -9.44
N PHE A 118 20.68 7.36 -8.47
CA PHE A 118 20.19 8.61 -7.90
C PHE A 118 20.43 8.70 -6.38
N GLY A 119 20.60 9.93 -5.86
CA GLY A 119 20.56 10.21 -4.42
C GLY A 119 21.69 9.59 -3.58
N ARG A 120 22.84 9.29 -4.19
CA ARG A 120 23.99 8.63 -3.53
C ARG A 120 24.51 9.35 -2.29
N GLU A 121 24.34 10.67 -2.22
CA GLU A 121 24.79 11.49 -1.09
C GLU A 121 23.99 11.24 0.20
N SER A 122 22.80 10.64 0.08
CA SER A 122 21.94 10.29 1.22
C SER A 122 22.13 8.85 1.71
N TRP A 123 23.07 8.11 1.13
CA TRP A 123 23.25 6.69 1.42
C TRP A 123 23.93 6.49 2.77
N ASN A 124 23.29 5.66 3.58
CA ASN A 124 23.85 5.18 4.82
C ASN A 124 23.81 3.65 4.82
N PHE A 125 24.98 3.03 4.81
CA PHE A 125 25.09 1.58 4.76
C PHE A 125 24.87 0.89 6.10
N ALA A 126 24.98 1.60 7.23
CA ALA A 126 24.82 1.00 8.55
C ALA A 126 23.46 0.27 8.73
N PRO A 127 22.31 0.83 8.32
CA PRO A 127 21.02 0.16 8.37
C PRO A 127 20.67 -0.72 7.14
N VAL A 128 21.60 -1.07 6.24
CA VAL A 128 21.30 -1.92 5.06
C VAL A 128 20.73 -3.30 5.43
N ALA A 129 21.11 -3.84 6.59
CA ALA A 129 20.58 -5.11 7.07
C ALA A 129 19.05 -5.12 7.19
N TRP A 130 18.42 -3.96 7.43
CA TRP A 130 16.97 -3.82 7.44
C TRP A 130 16.34 -4.02 6.07
N ALA A 131 17.00 -3.62 4.99
CA ALA A 131 16.52 -3.89 3.62
C ALA A 131 16.55 -5.40 3.30
N LEU A 132 17.59 -6.09 3.77
CA LEU A 132 17.70 -7.54 3.66
C LEU A 132 16.61 -8.24 4.50
N ALA A 133 16.40 -7.82 5.75
CA ALA A 133 15.33 -8.36 6.60
C ALA A 133 13.94 -8.14 5.97
N ALA A 134 13.67 -6.94 5.44
CA ALA A 134 12.44 -6.63 4.73
C ALA A 134 12.25 -7.52 3.49
N SER A 135 13.32 -7.83 2.76
CA SER A 135 13.27 -8.72 1.59
C SER A 135 12.92 -10.16 1.96
N VAL A 136 13.51 -10.69 3.04
CA VAL A 136 13.22 -12.03 3.54
C VAL A 136 11.77 -12.11 4.01
N LEU A 137 11.31 -11.15 4.82
CA LEU A 137 9.92 -11.09 5.28
C LEU A 137 8.96 -11.01 4.10
N PHE A 138 9.23 -10.14 3.12
CA PHE A 138 8.39 -10.01 1.94
C PHE A 138 8.29 -11.31 1.15
N PHE A 139 9.44 -11.95 0.89
CA PHE A 139 9.50 -13.24 0.19
C PHE A 139 8.77 -14.34 0.97
N THR A 140 9.00 -14.45 2.29
CA THR A 140 8.28 -15.39 3.15
C THR A 140 6.77 -15.14 3.12
N GLY A 141 6.34 -13.88 3.14
CA GLY A 141 4.93 -13.51 3.02
C GLY A 141 4.30 -13.95 1.70
N GLN A 142 5.04 -13.87 0.59
CA GLN A 142 4.59 -14.40 -0.71
C GLN A 142 4.40 -15.92 -0.67
N ILE A 143 5.37 -16.67 -0.12
CA ILE A 143 5.27 -18.13 0.01
C ILE A 143 4.10 -18.52 0.91
N ALA A 144 3.94 -17.86 2.06
CA ALA A 144 2.84 -18.09 2.99
C ALA A 144 1.48 -17.78 2.34
N THR A 145 1.39 -16.74 1.51
CA THR A 145 0.18 -16.43 0.73
C THR A 145 -0.19 -17.59 -0.20
N PHE A 146 0.78 -18.10 -0.96
CA PHE A 146 0.54 -19.23 -1.85
C PHE A 146 0.11 -20.48 -1.07
N ARG A 147 0.77 -20.78 0.05
CA ARG A 147 0.40 -21.91 0.92
C ARG A 147 -1.00 -21.76 1.51
N SER A 148 -1.40 -20.55 1.91
CA SER A 148 -2.75 -20.28 2.41
C SER A 148 -3.81 -20.58 1.34
N LEU A 149 -3.60 -20.07 0.13
CA LEU A 149 -4.50 -20.28 -1.01
C LEU A 149 -4.53 -21.74 -1.47
N ALA A 150 -3.43 -22.47 -1.32
CA ALA A 150 -3.37 -23.90 -1.63
C ALA A 150 -4.00 -24.79 -0.55
N ALA A 151 -3.98 -24.37 0.72
CA ALA A 151 -4.42 -25.19 1.85
C ALA A 151 -5.96 -25.24 2.02
N GLY A 152 -6.71 -24.29 1.46
CA GLY A 152 -8.15 -24.29 1.67
C GLY A 152 -8.90 -23.09 1.09
N ASP A 153 -9.95 -22.66 1.79
CA ASP A 153 -10.98 -21.80 1.22
C ASP A 153 -10.51 -20.34 1.09
N VAL A 154 -10.64 -19.80 -0.13
CA VAL A 154 -10.32 -18.41 -0.45
C VAL A 154 -11.17 -17.44 0.39
N SER A 155 -12.39 -17.82 0.77
CA SER A 155 -13.26 -17.03 1.65
C SER A 155 -12.68 -16.83 3.06
N ILE A 156 -11.74 -17.67 3.50
CA ILE A 156 -10.99 -17.52 4.76
C ILE A 156 -9.66 -16.80 4.50
N ALA A 157 -8.93 -17.21 3.46
CA ALA A 157 -7.61 -16.68 3.15
C ALA A 157 -7.65 -15.17 2.86
N THR A 158 -8.60 -14.70 2.06
CA THR A 158 -8.61 -13.30 1.60
C THR A 158 -8.90 -12.29 2.71
N PRO A 159 -9.92 -12.47 3.59
CA PRO A 159 -10.08 -11.60 4.75
C PRO A 159 -8.87 -11.63 5.69
N ALA A 160 -8.30 -12.81 5.92
CA ALA A 160 -7.14 -12.94 6.80
C ALA A 160 -5.90 -12.24 6.23
N LEU A 161 -5.65 -12.32 4.92
CA LEU A 161 -4.57 -11.57 4.27
C LEU A 161 -4.77 -10.05 4.35
N ALA A 162 -6.01 -9.59 4.30
CA ALA A 162 -6.33 -8.17 4.41
C ALA A 162 -6.20 -7.62 5.83
N SER A 163 -6.14 -8.48 6.86
CA SER A 163 -5.85 -8.06 8.23
C SER A 163 -4.45 -7.44 8.40
N LYS A 164 -3.60 -7.49 7.37
CA LYS A 164 -2.31 -6.78 7.30
C LYS A 164 -2.41 -5.36 7.84
N VAL A 165 -3.46 -4.62 7.51
CA VAL A 165 -3.66 -3.23 7.96
C VAL A 165 -3.66 -3.12 9.49
N VAL A 166 -4.30 -4.09 10.17
CA VAL A 166 -4.33 -4.17 11.63
C VAL A 166 -2.94 -4.46 12.19
N PHE A 167 -2.22 -5.41 11.59
CA PHE A 167 -0.84 -5.72 11.99
C PHE A 167 0.09 -4.52 11.82
N VAL A 168 -0.04 -3.73 10.75
CA VAL A 168 0.77 -2.51 10.56
C VAL A 168 0.56 -1.55 11.73
N ALA A 169 -0.70 -1.28 12.08
CA ALA A 169 -1.03 -0.39 13.19
C ALA A 169 -0.48 -0.91 14.53
N LEU A 170 -0.61 -2.21 14.80
CA LEU A 170 -0.11 -2.85 16.03
C LEU A 170 1.42 -2.83 16.11
N ILE A 171 2.13 -3.15 15.02
CA ILE A 171 3.60 -3.14 15.00
C ILE A 171 4.12 -1.72 15.23
N LEU A 172 3.45 -0.69 14.66
CA LEU A 172 3.83 0.71 14.85
C LEU A 172 3.63 1.22 16.29
N LEU A 173 2.80 0.58 17.12
CA LEU A 173 2.72 0.93 18.55
C LEU A 173 4.06 0.74 19.26
N ALA A 174 4.87 -0.23 18.82
CA ALA A 174 6.22 -0.49 19.32
C ALA A 174 7.27 0.48 18.78
N VAL A 175 6.91 1.39 17.86
CA VAL A 175 7.79 2.42 17.29
C VAL A 175 7.30 3.80 17.74
N PRO A 176 7.80 4.36 18.86
CA PRO A 176 7.23 5.56 19.48
C PRO A 176 7.12 6.77 18.55
N GLU A 177 8.10 6.94 17.66
CA GLU A 177 8.18 8.06 16.70
C GLU A 177 7.15 7.96 15.55
N ASN A 178 6.55 6.79 15.33
CA ASN A 178 5.73 6.49 14.16
C ASN A 178 4.35 5.89 14.53
N ARG A 179 3.86 6.18 15.73
CA ARG A 179 2.56 5.66 16.19
C ARG A 179 1.44 6.17 15.28
N PRO A 180 0.45 5.33 14.93
CA PRO A 180 -0.71 5.78 14.15
C PRO A 180 -1.51 6.82 14.93
N ASP A 181 -1.99 7.85 14.23
CA ASP A 181 -2.92 8.81 14.79
C ASP A 181 -4.17 8.11 15.35
N PRO A 182 -4.76 8.59 16.46
CA PRO A 182 -5.97 7.98 17.05
C PRO A 182 -7.11 7.77 16.04
N ASP A 183 -7.30 8.72 15.12
CA ASP A 183 -8.34 8.68 14.08
C ASP A 183 -8.15 7.51 13.10
N LEU A 184 -6.90 7.04 12.89
CA LEU A 184 -6.60 5.90 12.03
C LEU A 184 -7.11 4.58 12.60
N TRP A 185 -7.29 4.45 13.91
CA TRP A 185 -7.83 3.21 14.51
C TRP A 185 -9.26 2.94 14.07
N LEU A 186 -10.08 3.97 13.98
CA LEU A 186 -11.43 3.85 13.43
C LEU A 186 -11.37 3.39 11.96
N ALA A 187 -10.48 3.96 11.17
CA ALA A 187 -10.30 3.57 9.77
C ALA A 187 -9.85 2.11 9.62
N VAL A 188 -8.95 1.64 10.49
CA VAL A 188 -8.48 0.24 10.53
C VAL A 188 -9.65 -0.70 10.85
N VAL A 189 -10.46 -0.38 11.86
CA VAL A 189 -11.63 -1.19 12.26
C VAL A 189 -12.67 -1.24 11.14
N LEU A 190 -13.00 -0.10 10.54
CA LEU A 190 -13.92 -0.01 9.39
C LEU A 190 -13.40 -0.82 8.20
N THR A 191 -12.10 -0.73 7.91
CA THR A 191 -11.46 -1.50 6.84
C THR A 191 -11.56 -3.00 7.11
N MET A 192 -11.27 -3.45 8.34
CA MET A 192 -11.35 -4.86 8.70
C MET A 192 -12.78 -5.40 8.57
N GLY A 193 -13.76 -4.68 9.13
CA GLY A 193 -15.17 -5.03 9.02
C GLY A 193 -15.63 -5.08 7.55
N GLY A 194 -15.22 -4.08 6.77
CA GLY A 194 -15.52 -3.98 5.35
C GLY A 194 -14.99 -5.17 4.54
N VAL A 195 -13.73 -5.55 4.76
CA VAL A 195 -13.11 -6.68 4.04
C VAL A 195 -13.73 -8.02 4.43
N ILE A 196 -14.04 -8.25 5.72
CA ILE A 196 -14.74 -9.47 6.16
C ILE A 196 -16.08 -9.61 5.43
N LEU A 197 -16.85 -8.52 5.37
CA LEU A 197 -18.15 -8.51 4.75
C LEU A 197 -18.05 -8.65 3.21
N LEU A 198 -17.01 -8.06 2.61
CA LEU A 198 -16.74 -8.13 1.18
C LEU A 198 -16.44 -9.56 0.70
N HIS A 199 -15.77 -10.36 1.51
CA HIS A 199 -15.30 -11.71 1.14
C HIS A 199 -16.11 -12.84 1.76
N ARG A 200 -17.23 -12.52 2.41
CA ARG A 200 -18.18 -13.53 2.89
C ARG A 200 -18.75 -14.31 1.70
N GLY A 201 -18.66 -15.63 1.72
CA GLY A 201 -19.12 -16.50 0.64
C GLY A 201 -19.38 -17.94 1.09
N PRO A 202 -19.89 -18.79 0.18
CA PRO A 202 -20.20 -20.19 0.47
C PRO A 202 -18.95 -20.93 0.94
N ARG A 203 -19.05 -21.66 2.06
CA ARG A 203 -17.96 -22.49 2.58
C ARG A 203 -17.83 -23.75 1.73
N HIS A 204 -16.61 -24.06 1.28
CA HIS A 204 -16.33 -25.31 0.60
C HIS A 204 -16.10 -26.43 1.63
N THR A 205 -16.73 -27.58 1.41
CA THR A 205 -16.81 -28.74 2.34
C THR A 205 -15.49 -29.51 2.51
N ARG A 206 -14.45 -29.23 1.73
CA ARG A 206 -13.11 -29.84 1.84
C ARG A 206 -12.01 -28.78 1.97
N SER A 207 -11.91 -28.15 3.14
CA SER A 207 -10.81 -27.22 3.42
C SER A 207 -10.18 -27.52 4.78
N HIS A 208 -8.89 -27.18 4.94
CA HIS A 208 -8.22 -27.14 6.24
C HIS A 208 -8.25 -25.69 6.76
N PRO A 209 -9.37 -25.23 7.35
CA PRO A 209 -9.60 -23.81 7.63
C PRO A 209 -8.54 -23.21 8.55
N LEU A 210 -8.06 -23.98 9.53
CA LEU A 210 -7.02 -23.55 10.46
C LEU A 210 -5.67 -23.35 9.77
N ALA A 211 -5.28 -24.26 8.86
CA ALA A 211 -4.04 -24.12 8.10
C ALA A 211 -4.10 -22.93 7.15
N THR A 212 -5.21 -22.76 6.42
CA THR A 212 -5.45 -21.59 5.56
C THR A 212 -5.33 -20.29 6.35
N LEU A 213 -5.99 -20.22 7.51
CA LEU A 213 -5.96 -19.06 8.40
C LEU A 213 -4.54 -18.79 8.92
N ALA A 214 -3.84 -19.81 9.42
CA ALA A 214 -2.49 -19.67 9.96
C ALA A 214 -1.50 -19.14 8.90
N TRP A 215 -1.51 -19.71 7.69
CA TRP A 215 -0.68 -19.23 6.59
C TRP A 215 -1.07 -17.82 6.13
N ALA A 216 -2.36 -17.46 6.13
CA ALA A 216 -2.81 -16.12 5.77
C ALA A 216 -2.38 -15.06 6.79
N LEU A 217 -2.50 -15.37 8.08
CA LEU A 217 -2.09 -14.47 9.16
C LEU A 217 -0.57 -14.31 9.19
N LEU A 218 0.19 -15.38 8.96
CA LEU A 218 1.65 -15.30 8.80
C LEU A 218 2.02 -14.39 7.62
N ALA A 219 1.38 -14.56 6.47
CA ALA A 219 1.61 -13.70 5.32
C ALA A 219 1.26 -12.23 5.61
N ALA A 220 0.11 -11.98 6.23
CA ALA A 220 -0.33 -10.64 6.62
C ALA A 220 0.68 -9.98 7.57
N PHE A 221 1.15 -10.71 8.58
CA PHE A 221 2.17 -10.24 9.51
C PHE A 221 3.50 -9.94 8.81
N CYS A 222 4.00 -10.85 7.96
CA CYS A 222 5.23 -10.65 7.22
C CYS A 222 5.17 -9.39 6.34
N PHE A 223 4.08 -9.20 5.59
CA PHE A 223 3.91 -8.00 4.78
C PHE A 223 3.76 -6.73 5.62
N ALA A 224 3.06 -6.81 6.76
CA ALA A 224 2.93 -5.66 7.66
C ALA A 224 4.29 -5.25 8.25
N ALA A 225 5.09 -6.21 8.70
CA ALA A 225 6.45 -5.98 9.18
C ALA A 225 7.34 -5.38 8.09
N THR A 226 7.26 -5.89 6.84
CA THR A 226 7.97 -5.30 5.70
C THR A 226 7.61 -3.82 5.51
N ASP A 227 6.33 -3.46 5.53
CA ASP A 227 5.90 -2.07 5.35
C ASP A 227 6.39 -1.16 6.47
N VAL A 228 6.37 -1.64 7.72
CA VAL A 228 6.89 -0.88 8.86
C VAL A 228 8.41 -0.71 8.75
N ILE A 229 9.14 -1.74 8.33
CA ILE A 229 10.58 -1.61 8.09
C ILE A 229 10.85 -0.62 6.96
N ILE A 230 10.06 -0.64 5.87
CA ILE A 230 10.18 0.37 4.80
C ILE A 230 9.97 1.78 5.39
N GLN A 231 8.92 1.99 6.17
CA GLN A 231 8.61 3.30 6.76
C GLN A 231 9.75 3.80 7.66
N VAL A 232 10.32 2.93 8.50
CA VAL A 232 11.30 3.34 9.53
C VAL A 232 12.72 3.37 9.00
N ALA A 233 13.11 2.35 8.22
CA ALA A 233 14.49 2.14 7.81
C ALA A 233 14.82 2.80 6.46
N ALA A 234 13.88 2.89 5.51
CA ALA A 234 14.19 3.50 4.21
C ALA A 234 14.66 4.96 4.30
N PRO A 235 14.09 5.82 5.16
CA PRO A 235 14.59 7.18 5.36
C PRO A 235 16.00 7.22 5.99
N ARG A 236 16.35 6.23 6.83
CA ARG A 236 17.64 6.14 7.53
C ARG A 236 18.76 5.60 6.64
N THR A 237 18.45 4.67 5.76
CA THR A 237 19.37 4.06 4.77
C THR A 237 19.55 4.93 3.53
N GLY A 238 18.56 5.78 3.23
CA GLY A 238 18.39 6.44 1.94
C GLY A 238 17.49 5.60 1.03
N PHE A 239 16.36 6.16 0.63
CA PHE A 239 15.32 5.45 -0.14
C PHE A 239 15.87 4.82 -1.43
N THR A 240 16.77 5.53 -2.12
CA THR A 240 17.35 5.10 -3.39
C THR A 240 18.39 3.98 -3.26
N LEU A 241 18.88 3.71 -2.03
CA LEU A 241 19.67 2.52 -1.72
C LEU A 241 18.77 1.39 -1.18
N PHE A 242 17.85 1.73 -0.28
CA PHE A 242 17.01 0.75 0.40
C PHE A 242 16.16 -0.08 -0.57
N MET A 243 15.44 0.57 -1.49
CA MET A 243 14.49 -0.12 -2.37
C MET A 243 15.15 -1.07 -3.38
N PRO A 244 16.24 -0.68 -4.08
CA PRO A 244 16.96 -1.61 -4.95
C PRO A 244 17.57 -2.77 -4.19
N VAL A 245 18.13 -2.54 -2.99
CA VAL A 245 18.69 -3.63 -2.17
C VAL A 245 17.59 -4.60 -1.76
N MET A 246 16.45 -4.10 -1.27
CA MET A 246 15.33 -4.94 -0.84
C MET A 246 14.78 -5.77 -2.02
N PHE A 247 14.33 -5.12 -3.10
CA PHE A 247 13.70 -5.84 -4.23
C PHE A 247 14.70 -6.59 -5.11
N GLY A 248 15.95 -6.12 -5.20
CA GLY A 248 17.05 -6.87 -5.80
C GLY A 248 17.34 -8.15 -5.04
N THR A 249 17.29 -8.13 -3.70
CA THR A 249 17.43 -9.34 -2.87
C THR A 249 16.23 -10.28 -3.04
N VAL A 250 15.00 -9.76 -3.11
CA VAL A 250 13.81 -10.58 -3.43
C VAL A 250 13.97 -11.28 -4.79
N ALA A 251 14.45 -10.55 -5.81
CA ALA A 251 14.74 -11.14 -7.12
C ALA A 251 15.85 -12.19 -7.03
N ALA A 252 16.94 -11.92 -6.30
CA ALA A 252 18.05 -12.85 -6.09
C ALA A 252 17.60 -14.15 -5.39
N LEU A 253 16.82 -14.05 -4.30
CA LEU A 253 16.26 -15.19 -3.58
C LEU A 253 15.33 -16.05 -4.46
N SER A 254 14.70 -15.45 -5.47
CA SER A 254 13.81 -16.16 -6.38
C SER A 254 14.55 -17.16 -7.27
N PHE A 255 15.84 -16.96 -7.57
CA PHE A 255 16.62 -17.89 -8.39
C PHE A 255 16.77 -19.28 -7.74
N PRO A 256 17.41 -19.44 -6.57
CA PRO A 256 17.57 -20.77 -5.99
C PRO A 256 16.24 -21.38 -5.50
N LEU A 257 15.29 -20.56 -5.05
CA LEU A 257 14.08 -21.05 -4.38
C LEU A 257 12.92 -21.33 -5.35
N LEU A 258 12.73 -20.50 -6.38
CA LEU A 258 11.58 -20.60 -7.29
C LEU A 258 11.95 -21.21 -8.64
N LEU A 259 13.14 -20.92 -9.19
CA LEU A 259 13.53 -21.40 -10.52
C LEU A 259 13.41 -22.93 -10.69
N PRO A 260 13.76 -23.78 -9.69
CA PRO A 260 13.57 -25.23 -9.80
C PRO A 260 12.10 -25.65 -9.90
N HIS A 261 11.16 -24.84 -9.40
CA HIS A 261 9.72 -25.08 -9.50
C HIS A 261 9.15 -24.56 -10.83
N VAL A 262 9.77 -23.52 -11.40
CA VAL A 262 9.45 -23.01 -12.73
C VAL A 262 9.83 -24.03 -13.80
N SER A 263 11.04 -24.58 -13.73
CA SER A 263 11.57 -25.54 -14.71
C SER A 263 10.85 -26.89 -14.68
N ARG A 264 10.45 -27.36 -13.49
CA ARG A 264 9.66 -28.61 -13.32
C ARG A 264 8.21 -28.47 -13.76
N GLY A 265 7.67 -27.25 -13.79
CA GLY A 265 6.26 -27.00 -14.10
C GLY A 265 5.90 -26.96 -15.59
N GLY A 266 6.81 -27.38 -16.48
CA GLY A 266 6.54 -27.58 -17.91
C GLY A 266 6.28 -26.29 -18.71
N ALA A 267 7.17 -25.96 -19.63
CA ALA A 267 7.05 -24.84 -20.56
C ALA A 267 6.00 -25.11 -21.68
N GLN A 268 4.75 -25.37 -21.30
CA GLN A 268 3.62 -25.62 -22.22
C GLN A 268 2.53 -24.55 -22.15
N ALA A 269 2.83 -23.39 -21.55
CA ALA A 269 1.97 -22.23 -21.60
C ALA A 269 2.02 -21.60 -23.00
N GLY A 270 0.90 -21.54 -23.71
CA GLY A 270 0.81 -20.90 -25.02
C GLY A 270 1.10 -19.39 -24.96
N LYS A 271 1.40 -18.78 -26.11
CA LYS A 271 1.72 -17.33 -26.23
C LYS A 271 0.68 -16.44 -25.57
N ASN A 272 -0.61 -16.79 -25.67
CA ASN A 272 -1.70 -16.05 -25.04
C ASN A 272 -1.65 -16.09 -23.51
N ALA A 273 -1.26 -17.20 -22.88
CA ALA A 273 -1.14 -17.30 -21.43
C ALA A 273 -0.05 -16.35 -20.91
N TRP A 274 1.09 -16.32 -21.60
CA TRP A 274 2.19 -15.42 -21.28
C TRP A 274 1.88 -13.96 -21.57
N PHE A 275 1.16 -13.63 -22.64
CA PHE A 275 0.76 -12.25 -22.92
C PHE A 275 -0.05 -11.64 -21.78
N TRP A 276 -1.08 -12.35 -21.30
CA TRP A 276 -1.88 -11.87 -20.17
C TRP A 276 -1.10 -11.92 -18.85
N GLY A 277 -0.29 -12.96 -18.65
CA GLY A 277 0.57 -13.10 -17.47
C GLY A 277 1.59 -11.96 -17.35
N THR A 278 2.31 -11.61 -18.42
CA THR A 278 3.30 -10.53 -18.42
C THR A 278 2.66 -9.17 -18.22
N ALA A 279 1.52 -8.90 -18.87
CA ALA A 279 0.76 -7.68 -18.62
C ALA A 279 0.35 -7.56 -17.14
N GLY A 280 -0.14 -8.64 -16.53
CA GLY A 280 -0.44 -8.69 -15.11
C GLY A 280 0.79 -8.48 -14.21
N ILE A 281 1.92 -9.11 -14.53
CA ILE A 281 3.19 -8.98 -13.82
C ILE A 281 3.66 -7.51 -13.81
N VAL A 282 3.64 -6.84 -14.97
CA VAL A 282 4.04 -5.44 -15.08
C VAL A 282 3.14 -4.54 -14.25
N LEU A 283 1.81 -4.72 -14.33
CA LEU A 283 0.87 -3.94 -13.52
C LEU A 283 1.08 -4.17 -12.02
N LEU A 284 1.35 -5.42 -11.59
CA LEU A 284 1.64 -5.75 -10.20
C LEU A 284 2.97 -5.14 -9.71
N ALA A 285 3.98 -5.03 -10.56
CA ALA A 285 5.22 -4.35 -10.22
C ALA A 285 5.01 -2.83 -10.08
N VAL A 286 4.31 -2.20 -11.02
CA VAL A 286 4.03 -0.76 -11.01
C VAL A 286 3.18 -0.35 -9.80
N GLN A 287 2.10 -1.10 -9.50
CA GLN A 287 1.26 -0.78 -8.34
C GLN A 287 2.03 -0.90 -7.02
N LEU A 288 2.90 -1.91 -6.91
CA LEU A 288 3.73 -2.11 -5.74
C LEU A 288 4.70 -0.95 -5.58
N ALA A 289 5.30 -0.50 -6.69
CA ALA A 289 6.17 0.66 -6.65
C ALA A 289 5.45 1.91 -6.13
N GLY A 290 4.22 2.15 -6.58
CA GLY A 290 3.39 3.24 -6.05
C GLY A 290 3.19 3.16 -4.54
N VAL A 291 2.83 1.98 -4.01
CA VAL A 291 2.64 1.76 -2.57
C VAL A 291 3.96 1.95 -1.80
N ALA A 292 5.04 1.30 -2.24
CA ALA A 292 6.33 1.36 -1.57
C ALA A 292 6.95 2.77 -1.59
N LEU A 293 6.77 3.51 -2.69
CA LEU A 293 7.14 4.93 -2.77
C LEU A 293 6.35 5.75 -1.75
N THR A 294 5.03 5.55 -1.65
CA THR A 294 4.24 6.32 -0.69
C THR A 294 4.67 6.05 0.74
N ILE A 295 4.88 4.78 1.10
CA ILE A 295 5.31 4.40 2.46
C ILE A 295 6.71 4.94 2.76
N GLY A 296 7.68 4.69 1.88
CA GLY A 296 9.07 5.03 2.15
C GLY A 296 9.39 6.53 2.06
N ILE A 297 8.56 7.32 1.37
CA ILE A 297 8.76 8.79 1.24
C ILE A 297 7.88 9.57 2.23
N PHE A 298 6.60 9.21 2.38
CA PHE A 298 5.66 9.99 3.20
C PHE A 298 5.44 9.44 4.60
N GLY A 299 5.94 8.23 4.89
CA GLY A 299 6.02 7.74 6.27
C GLY A 299 4.67 7.42 6.92
N ASN A 300 3.68 6.95 6.15
CA ASN A 300 2.36 6.60 6.68
C ASN A 300 1.90 5.21 6.20
N ALA A 301 2.53 4.15 6.69
CA ALA A 301 2.18 2.78 6.30
C ALA A 301 0.72 2.44 6.65
N THR A 302 0.21 2.87 7.81
CA THR A 302 -1.17 2.56 8.24
C THR A 302 -2.19 3.16 7.27
N GLY A 303 -2.12 4.46 7.00
CA GLY A 303 -3.03 5.15 6.09
C GLY A 303 -2.93 4.63 4.66
N VAL A 304 -1.70 4.37 4.17
CA VAL A 304 -1.48 3.75 2.86
C VAL A 304 -2.18 2.40 2.76
N ASN A 305 -2.05 1.54 3.77
CA ASN A 305 -2.66 0.21 3.79
C ASN A 305 -4.20 0.26 3.91
N VAL A 306 -4.76 1.23 4.63
CA VAL A 306 -6.20 1.49 4.65
C VAL A 306 -6.70 1.84 3.25
N VAL A 307 -6.11 2.86 2.61
CA VAL A 307 -6.53 3.30 1.27
C VAL A 307 -6.34 2.19 0.25
N TYR A 308 -5.20 1.50 0.30
CA TYR A 308 -4.90 0.40 -0.60
C TYR A 308 -5.85 -0.81 -0.43
N SER A 309 -6.50 -0.96 0.72
CA SER A 309 -7.50 -2.02 0.93
C SER A 309 -8.74 -1.87 0.05
N SER A 310 -8.96 -0.69 -0.55
CA SER A 310 -9.98 -0.49 -1.59
C SER A 310 -9.75 -1.34 -2.85
N ARG A 311 -8.59 -1.98 -3.00
CA ARG A 311 -8.30 -2.90 -4.11
C ARG A 311 -9.33 -4.03 -4.23
N GLY A 312 -9.87 -4.51 -3.10
CA GLY A 312 -10.91 -5.54 -3.09
C GLY A 312 -12.21 -5.05 -3.74
N LEU A 313 -12.60 -3.80 -3.45
CA LEU A 313 -13.74 -3.14 -4.10
C LEU A 313 -13.51 -3.01 -5.62
N TRP A 314 -12.33 -2.54 -6.03
CA TRP A 314 -11.98 -2.41 -7.44
C TRP A 314 -11.98 -3.76 -8.17
N SER A 315 -11.51 -4.83 -7.52
CA SER A 315 -11.58 -6.18 -8.10
C SER A 315 -13.02 -6.62 -8.36
N LEU A 316 -13.96 -6.35 -7.44
CA LEU A 316 -15.38 -6.68 -7.66
C LEU A 316 -15.98 -5.85 -8.80
N ILE A 317 -15.71 -4.54 -8.84
CA ILE A 317 -16.21 -3.65 -9.90
C ILE A 317 -15.69 -4.10 -11.25
N LEU A 318 -14.38 -4.33 -11.38
CA LEU A 318 -13.78 -4.76 -12.64
C LEU A 318 -14.29 -6.12 -13.09
N VAL A 319 -14.44 -7.08 -12.17
CA VAL A 319 -15.03 -8.38 -12.48
C VAL A 319 -16.48 -8.21 -12.97
N ALA A 320 -17.32 -7.41 -12.32
CA ALA A 320 -18.70 -7.18 -12.76
C ALA A 320 -18.78 -6.54 -14.16
N LEU A 321 -17.88 -5.60 -14.46
CA LEU A 321 -17.80 -4.96 -15.78
C LEU A 321 -17.29 -5.92 -16.87
N LEU A 322 -16.34 -6.79 -16.52
CA LEU A 322 -15.72 -7.75 -17.45
C LEU A 322 -16.55 -9.05 -17.58
N ALA A 323 -17.33 -9.44 -16.57
CA ALA A 323 -18.14 -10.66 -16.57
C ALA A 323 -19.09 -10.70 -17.77
N ARG A 324 -19.73 -9.56 -18.07
CA ARG A 324 -20.59 -9.40 -19.27
C ARG A 324 -19.85 -9.61 -20.58
N ARG A 325 -18.57 -9.22 -20.66
CA ARG A 325 -17.73 -9.37 -21.87
C ARG A 325 -17.01 -10.72 -21.96
N LEU A 326 -16.84 -11.41 -20.84
CA LEU A 326 -16.18 -12.71 -20.74
C LEU A 326 -17.15 -13.88 -20.83
N GLY A 327 -18.46 -13.62 -21.04
CA GLY A 327 -19.48 -14.66 -21.13
C GLY A 327 -19.65 -15.44 -19.83
N VAL A 328 -19.15 -14.92 -18.70
CA VAL A 328 -19.35 -15.51 -17.38
C VAL A 328 -20.74 -15.08 -16.93
N THR A 329 -21.71 -15.97 -17.11
CA THR A 329 -22.99 -15.90 -16.43
C THR A 329 -22.69 -15.85 -14.94
N GLU A 330 -22.88 -14.70 -14.30
CA GLU A 330 -22.93 -14.64 -12.84
C GLU A 330 -24.10 -15.55 -12.43
N SER A 331 -23.76 -16.78 -12.04
CA SER A 331 -24.71 -17.71 -11.46
C SER A 331 -25.34 -17.00 -10.27
N ALA A 332 -26.67 -16.83 -10.33
CA ALA A 332 -27.53 -16.20 -9.34
C ALA A 332 -26.87 -16.04 -7.96
N LEU A 333 -26.16 -14.92 -7.76
CA LEU A 333 -25.55 -14.62 -6.48
C LEU A 333 -26.70 -14.47 -5.48
N ASP A 334 -26.65 -15.28 -4.43
CA ASP A 334 -27.58 -15.16 -3.31
C ASP A 334 -27.63 -13.69 -2.85
N LYS A 335 -28.85 -13.14 -2.72
CA LYS A 335 -29.08 -11.73 -2.38
C LYS A 335 -28.32 -11.33 -1.13
N MET A 336 -28.17 -12.24 -0.17
CA MET A 336 -27.41 -12.02 1.06
C MET A 336 -25.92 -11.80 0.79
N THR A 337 -25.31 -12.55 -0.15
CA THR A 337 -23.91 -12.37 -0.54
C THR A 337 -23.69 -11.03 -1.24
N LEU A 338 -24.64 -10.61 -2.08
CA LEU A 338 -24.60 -9.30 -2.74
C LEU A 338 -24.71 -8.16 -1.72
N CYS A 339 -25.67 -8.22 -0.80
CA CYS A 339 -25.83 -7.23 0.28
C CYS A 339 -24.58 -7.13 1.15
N SER A 340 -23.97 -8.27 1.51
CA SER A 340 -22.71 -8.32 2.25
C SER A 340 -21.59 -7.60 1.49
N ARG A 341 -21.43 -7.85 0.18
CA ARG A 341 -20.44 -7.17 -0.64
C ARG A 341 -20.65 -5.65 -0.72
N VAL A 342 -21.90 -5.21 -0.88
CA VAL A 342 -22.24 -3.78 -0.92
C VAL A 342 -21.92 -3.11 0.41
N ALA A 343 -22.38 -3.68 1.53
CA ALA A 343 -22.10 -3.14 2.86
C ALA A 343 -20.59 -3.12 3.15
N GLY A 344 -19.85 -4.16 2.74
CA GLY A 344 -18.39 -4.19 2.89
C GLY A 344 -17.70 -3.09 2.08
N SER A 345 -18.19 -2.83 0.87
CA SER A 345 -17.69 -1.77 -0.01
C SER A 345 -17.90 -0.37 0.59
N VAL A 346 -19.08 -0.14 1.20
CA VAL A 346 -19.42 1.12 1.87
C VAL A 346 -18.50 1.36 3.07
N LEU A 347 -18.24 0.34 3.89
CA LEU A 347 -17.32 0.44 5.02
C LEU A 347 -15.88 0.77 4.58
N ILE A 348 -15.38 0.11 3.53
CA ILE A 348 -14.05 0.39 2.98
C ILE A 348 -13.99 1.82 2.42
N LEU A 349 -15.03 2.27 1.71
CA LEU A 349 -15.09 3.64 1.19
C LEU A 349 -15.11 4.67 2.32
N ALA A 350 -15.89 4.44 3.38
CA ALA A 350 -15.91 5.30 4.57
C ALA A 350 -14.52 5.37 5.23
N ALA A 351 -13.82 4.24 5.35
CA ALA A 351 -12.46 4.21 5.87
C ALA A 351 -11.48 5.01 4.97
N VAL A 352 -11.56 4.86 3.65
CA VAL A 352 -10.73 5.63 2.70
C VAL A 352 -11.02 7.13 2.83
N ILE A 353 -12.29 7.53 2.88
CA ILE A 353 -12.68 8.93 3.05
C ILE A 353 -12.13 9.51 4.35
N LEU A 354 -12.24 8.76 5.46
CA LEU A 354 -11.74 9.17 6.77
C LEU A 354 -10.22 9.41 6.78
N VAL A 355 -9.45 8.66 6.00
CA VAL A 355 -7.98 8.80 5.95
C VAL A 355 -7.53 9.86 4.94
N VAL A 356 -8.30 10.08 3.87
CA VAL A 356 -7.94 11.01 2.79
C VAL A 356 -8.33 12.46 3.10
N LEU A 357 -9.41 12.69 3.84
CA LEU A 357 -9.96 14.01 4.17
C LEU A 357 -9.46 14.57 5.51
#